data_AF-A0A6J1M2G5-F1
#
_entry.id   AF-A0A6J1M2G5-F1
#
_cell.length_a   1.000
_cell.length_b   1.000
_cell.length_c   1.000
_cell.angle_alpha   90.00
_cell.angle_beta   90.00
_cell.angle_gamma   90.00
#
_symmetry.space_group_name_H-M   'P 1'
#
loop_
_entity.id
_entity.type
_entity.pdbx_description
1 polymer ?
#
loop_
_entity_poly.entity_id
_entity_poly.type
_entity_poly.pdbx_seq_one_letter_code
_entity_poly.pdbx_strand_id
1 'polypeptide(L)'
;MSARSLRQRPQRKETIDDNNSTEAERSKRKVKKKACYYGKNSVYDEYGNIRSNGLDVCDCMNEQCDGCWYECRNCGSTRCGPQCRANRKFFYENIVYDGKDLTITNKHFSGKI
;
A
#
# COMPACT_ATOMS: atom_id res chain seq x y z
N MET A 1 -9.47 38.66 25.14
CA MET A 1 -9.13 37.90 23.92
C MET A 1 -7.76 37.25 24.14
N SER A 2 -7.72 35.96 24.46
CA SER A 2 -6.46 35.28 24.83
C SER A 2 -5.89 34.57 23.60
N ALA A 3 -4.69 34.98 23.17
CA ALA A 3 -4.01 34.41 22.02
C ALA A 3 -3.53 32.97 22.34
N ARG A 4 -3.90 32.01 21.48
CA ARG A 4 -3.45 30.62 21.60
C ARG A 4 -1.96 30.56 21.25
N SER A 5 -1.12 30.27 22.24
CA SER A 5 0.31 30.03 22.03
C SER A 5 0.51 28.76 21.20
N LEU A 6 1.06 28.91 19.99
CA LEU A 6 1.46 27.80 19.14
C LEU A 6 2.68 27.12 19.78
N ARG A 7 2.60 25.80 20.02
CA ARG A 7 3.76 25.03 20.50
C ARG A 7 4.89 25.15 19.47
N GLN A 8 5.98 25.79 19.87
CA GLN A 8 7.18 25.82 19.03
C GLN A 8 7.75 24.40 18.89
N ARG A 9 8.09 24.02 17.66
CA ARG A 9 8.72 22.76 17.33
C ARG A 9 10.12 22.72 17.97
N PRO A 10 10.48 21.71 18.77
CA PRO A 10 11.81 21.63 19.36
C PRO A 10 12.87 21.57 18.26
N GLN A 11 13.82 22.50 18.28
CA GLN A 11 15.05 22.44 17.49
C GLN A 11 15.81 21.16 17.90
N ARG A 12 16.03 20.26 16.94
CA ARG A 12 16.82 19.04 17.17
C ARG A 12 18.27 19.47 17.44
N LYS A 13 18.83 19.08 18.59
CA LYS A 13 20.28 19.08 18.80
C LYS A 13 20.92 18.23 17.71
N GLU A 14 21.82 18.82 16.92
CA GLU A 14 22.64 18.10 15.96
C GLU A 14 23.68 17.28 16.71
N THR A 15 23.47 15.97 16.76
CA THR A 15 24.55 15.04 17.08
C THR A 15 25.31 14.78 15.79
N ILE A 16 26.58 15.16 15.77
CA ILE A 16 27.54 14.76 14.73
C ILE A 16 27.78 13.26 14.95
N ASP A 17 27.01 12.43 14.26
CA ASP A 17 27.28 10.99 14.15
C ASP A 17 28.25 10.78 12.98
N ASP A 18 29.48 10.37 13.31
CA ASP A 18 30.52 9.94 12.37
C ASP A 18 29.99 8.82 11.46
N ASN A 19 29.52 9.21 10.28
CA ASN A 19 28.87 8.34 9.32
C ASN A 19 29.91 7.64 8.43
N ASN A 20 30.64 6.67 8.98
CA ASN A 20 31.30 5.64 8.17
C ASN A 20 30.39 4.40 8.05
N SER A 21 29.17 4.59 7.55
CA SER A 21 28.32 3.47 7.13
C SER A 21 28.63 3.19 5.67
N THR A 22 29.16 2.01 5.36
CA THR A 22 29.31 1.59 3.96
C THR A 22 27.94 1.61 3.26
N GLU A 23 27.90 2.03 1.98
CA GLU A 23 26.66 2.11 1.16
C GLU A 23 25.82 0.81 1.21
N ALA A 24 26.48 -0.33 1.42
CA ALA A 24 25.87 -1.62 1.64
C ALA A 24 24.98 -1.68 2.89
N GLU A 25 25.37 -1.11 4.02
CA GLU A 25 24.58 -1.11 5.26
C GLU A 25 23.37 -0.16 5.18
N ARG A 26 23.55 1.00 4.55
CA ARG A 26 22.45 1.95 4.28
C ARG A 26 21.39 1.31 3.37
N SER A 27 21.85 0.58 2.35
CA SER A 27 20.99 -0.18 1.44
C SER A 27 20.27 -1.33 2.16
N LYS A 28 20.97 -2.11 3.01
CA LYS A 28 20.37 -3.18 3.83
C LYS A 28 19.30 -2.65 4.78
N ARG A 29 19.51 -1.50 5.44
CA ARG A 29 18.51 -0.85 6.31
C ARG A 29 17.29 -0.38 5.52
N LYS A 30 17.47 0.16 4.31
CA LYS A 30 16.36 0.55 3.41
C LYS A 30 15.55 -0.65 2.94
N VAL A 31 16.21 -1.75 2.56
CA VAL A 31 15.54 -3.01 2.15
C VAL A 31 14.76 -3.62 3.32
N LYS A 32 15.35 -3.66 4.52
CA LYS A 32 14.66 -4.15 5.72
C LYS A 32 13.44 -3.31 6.11
N LYS A 33 13.49 -1.99 5.89
CA LYS A 33 12.36 -1.07 6.06
C LYS A 33 11.26 -1.26 5.03
N LYS A 34 11.59 -1.56 3.77
CA LYS A 34 10.59 -1.91 2.74
C LYS A 34 9.92 -3.24 3.08
N ALA A 35 10.71 -4.25 3.45
CA ALA A 35 10.19 -5.57 3.83
C ALA A 35 9.29 -5.57 5.08
N CYS A 36 9.41 -4.58 5.98
CA CYS A 36 8.46 -4.43 7.10
C CYS A 36 7.20 -3.65 6.73
N TYR A 37 7.25 -2.81 5.70
CA TYR A 37 6.11 -2.03 5.20
C TYR A 37 5.19 -2.90 4.33
N TYR A 38 5.78 -3.74 3.48
CA TYR A 38 5.09 -4.80 2.74
C TYR A 38 4.98 -6.03 3.64
N GLY A 39 3.94 -6.08 4.47
CA GLY A 39 3.77 -7.15 5.45
C GLY A 39 3.87 -8.54 4.80
N LYS A 40 4.64 -9.46 5.41
CA LYS A 40 4.76 -10.86 4.95
C LYS A 40 3.42 -11.60 4.84
N ASN A 41 2.38 -11.07 5.50
CA ASN A 41 1.01 -11.59 5.50
C ASN A 41 0.07 -10.70 4.68
N SER A 42 0.59 -9.85 3.79
CA SER A 42 -0.23 -9.13 2.81
C SER A 42 -0.69 -10.11 1.74
N VAL A 43 -1.90 -9.88 1.23
CA VAL A 43 -2.44 -10.63 0.10
C VAL A 43 -1.87 -10.17 -1.24
N TYR A 44 -1.18 -9.03 -1.24
CA TYR A 44 -0.46 -8.50 -2.39
C TYR A 44 1.06 -8.48 -2.14
N ASP A 45 1.83 -8.52 -3.21
CA ASP A 45 3.27 -8.28 -3.19
C ASP A 45 3.60 -6.77 -3.13
N GLU A 46 4.89 -6.45 -3.15
CA GLU A 46 5.37 -5.06 -3.11
C GLU A 46 5.03 -4.23 -4.37
N TYR A 47 4.66 -4.88 -5.46
CA TYR A 47 4.23 -4.27 -6.72
C TYR A 47 2.70 -4.12 -6.80
N GLY A 48 1.97 -4.73 -5.86
CA GLY A 48 0.51 -4.72 -5.83
C GLY A 48 -0.13 -5.86 -6.63
N ASN A 49 0.62 -6.91 -6.96
CA ASN A 49 0.11 -8.13 -7.57
C ASN A 49 -0.37 -9.11 -6.51
N ILE A 50 -1.36 -9.93 -6.85
CA ILE A 50 -1.92 -10.96 -5.98
C ILE A 50 -0.86 -12.01 -5.69
N ARG A 51 -0.55 -12.29 -4.42
CA ARG A 51 0.53 -13.24 -4.09
C ARG A 51 0.22 -14.69 -4.47
N SER A 52 -1.04 -15.11 -4.44
CA SER A 52 -1.43 -16.49 -4.68
C SER A 52 -1.29 -16.93 -6.14
N ASN A 53 -1.42 -16.01 -7.09
CA ASN A 53 -1.38 -16.32 -8.53
C ASN A 53 -0.50 -15.36 -9.36
N GLY A 54 0.08 -14.32 -8.75
CA GLY A 54 0.95 -13.34 -9.40
C GLY A 54 0.23 -12.32 -10.29
N LEU A 55 -1.10 -12.33 -10.36
CA LEU A 55 -1.84 -11.48 -11.29
C LEU A 55 -1.99 -10.04 -10.79
N ASP A 56 -1.91 -9.09 -11.72
CA ASP A 56 -2.19 -7.67 -11.48
C ASP A 56 -3.64 -7.32 -11.86
N VAL A 57 -4.60 -7.67 -11.01
CA VAL A 57 -6.02 -7.41 -11.24
C VAL A 57 -6.50 -6.21 -10.43
N CYS A 58 -7.18 -5.27 -11.10
CA CYS A 58 -7.78 -4.09 -10.47
C CYS A 58 -8.93 -4.49 -9.53
N ASP A 59 -9.21 -3.65 -8.53
CA ASP A 59 -10.29 -3.86 -7.56
C ASP A 59 -11.69 -3.89 -8.17
N CYS A 60 -11.85 -3.42 -9.41
CA CYS A 60 -13.07 -3.56 -10.19
C CYS A 60 -13.28 -4.97 -10.78
N MET A 61 -12.39 -5.92 -10.51
CA MET A 61 -12.45 -7.31 -10.97
C MET A 61 -12.37 -7.50 -12.49
N ASN A 62 -11.85 -6.49 -13.21
CA ASN A 62 -11.55 -6.56 -14.63
C ASN A 62 -10.04 -6.67 -14.85
N GLU A 63 -9.61 -7.77 -15.47
CA GLU A 63 -8.20 -8.07 -15.78
C GLU A 63 -7.61 -7.11 -16.83
N GLN A 64 -8.46 -6.57 -17.72
CA GLN A 64 -8.06 -5.62 -18.77
C GLN A 64 -8.23 -4.16 -18.34
N CYS A 65 -8.31 -3.91 -17.03
CA CYS A 65 -8.49 -2.56 -16.51
C CYS A 65 -7.18 -1.78 -16.48
N ASP A 66 -7.15 -0.62 -17.14
CA ASP A 66 -6.02 0.32 -17.07
C ASP A 66 -5.90 1.01 -15.71
N GLY A 67 -6.95 0.95 -14.88
CA GLY A 67 -7.04 1.51 -13.54
C GLY A 67 -8.33 2.31 -13.34
N CYS A 68 -9.00 2.09 -12.21
CA CYS A 68 -10.24 2.81 -11.86
C CYS A 68 -10.01 4.07 -11.03
N TRP A 69 -8.79 4.26 -10.53
CA TRP A 69 -8.47 5.28 -9.55
C TRP A 69 -7.35 6.18 -10.07
N TYR A 70 -7.25 7.37 -9.48
CA TYR A 70 -6.10 8.23 -9.68
C TYR A 70 -4.81 7.56 -9.19
N GLU A 71 -3.68 8.05 -9.68
CA GLU A 71 -2.36 7.55 -9.31
C GLU A 71 -2.18 7.47 -7.79
N CYS A 72 -1.86 6.28 -7.31
CA CYS A 72 -1.62 6.04 -5.90
C CYS A 72 -0.39 6.81 -5.43
N ARG A 73 -0.53 7.64 -4.38
CA ARG A 73 0.60 8.40 -3.80
C ARG A 73 1.70 7.52 -3.20
N ASN A 74 1.43 6.23 -2.95
CA ASN A 74 2.40 5.30 -2.35
C ASN A 74 3.20 4.51 -3.38
N CYS A 75 2.57 4.09 -4.49
CA CYS A 75 3.21 3.20 -5.48
C CYS A 75 3.04 3.64 -6.93
N GLY A 76 2.34 4.74 -7.21
CA GLY A 76 2.09 5.26 -8.56
C GLY A 76 1.00 4.54 -9.36
N SER A 77 0.57 3.34 -8.96
CA SER A 77 -0.46 2.57 -9.67
C SER A 77 -1.84 3.25 -9.63
N THR A 78 -2.55 3.22 -10.75
CA THR A 78 -3.96 3.64 -10.94
C THR A 78 -4.98 2.54 -10.59
N ARG A 79 -4.49 1.34 -10.24
CA ARG A 79 -5.32 0.17 -9.87
C ARG A 79 -5.52 0.05 -8.36
N CYS A 80 -4.90 0.94 -7.58
CA CYS A 80 -5.12 0.97 -6.14
C CYS A 80 -6.44 1.64 -5.81
N GLY A 81 -7.28 1.00 -5.00
CA GLY A 81 -8.42 1.65 -4.39
C GLY A 81 -8.06 2.69 -3.33
N PRO A 82 -8.95 2.96 -2.36
CA PRO A 82 -8.71 3.90 -1.27
C PRO A 82 -7.49 3.55 -0.42
N GLN A 83 -7.12 2.27 -0.39
CA GLN A 83 -5.89 1.77 0.21
C GLN A 83 -4.99 1.13 -0.84
N CYS A 84 -3.71 1.51 -0.82
CA CYS A 84 -2.68 0.95 -1.69
C CYS A 84 -2.65 -0.58 -1.62
N ARG A 85 -2.72 -1.26 -2.77
CA ARG A 85 -2.69 -2.74 -2.86
C ARG A 85 -1.46 -3.32 -2.19
N ALA A 86 -0.30 -2.72 -2.42
CA ALA A 86 0.96 -3.19 -1.82
C ALA A 86 0.98 -3.08 -0.28
N ASN A 87 0.15 -2.23 0.34
CA ASN A 87 0.21 -1.95 1.78
C ASN A 87 -0.97 -2.48 2.58
N ARG A 88 -1.90 -3.22 1.95
CA ARG A 88 -3.11 -3.73 2.60
C ARG A 88 -3.10 -5.24 2.75
N LYS A 89 -4.01 -5.77 3.57
CA LYS A 89 -4.11 -7.20 3.91
C LYS A 89 -5.46 -7.82 3.55
N PHE A 90 -6.25 -7.17 2.70
CA PHE A 90 -7.57 -7.64 2.30
C PHE A 90 -7.76 -7.57 0.79
N PHE A 91 -8.73 -8.34 0.31
CA PHE A 91 -9.32 -8.25 -1.02
C PHE A 91 -10.74 -7.69 -0.92
N TYR A 92 -11.23 -7.10 -2.00
CA TYR A 92 -12.66 -6.97 -2.19
C TYR A 92 -13.22 -8.33 -2.60
N GLU A 93 -14.20 -8.83 -1.87
CA GLU A 93 -14.82 -10.12 -2.15
C GLU A 93 -15.91 -9.99 -3.22
N ASN A 94 -16.74 -8.96 -3.13
CA ASN A 94 -17.87 -8.73 -4.01
C ASN A 94 -18.07 -7.23 -4.29
N ILE A 95 -18.62 -6.91 -5.48
CA ILE A 95 -19.19 -5.61 -5.82
C ILE A 95 -20.70 -5.80 -5.96
N VAL A 96 -21.46 -5.11 -5.11
CA VAL A 96 -22.93 -5.13 -5.12
C VAL A 96 -23.40 -3.79 -5.66
N TYR A 97 -24.31 -3.81 -6.63
CA TYR A 97 -24.87 -2.60 -7.24
C TYR A 97 -26.17 -2.21 -6.56
N ASP A 98 -26.26 -0.97 -6.07
CA ASP A 98 -27.50 -0.46 -5.48
C ASP A 98 -28.63 -0.43 -6.53
N GLY A 99 -29.83 -0.90 -6.12
CA GLY A 99 -31.03 -0.87 -6.96
C GLY A 99 -31.04 -1.87 -8.13
N LYS A 100 -30.08 -2.80 -8.19
CA LYS A 100 -30.08 -3.93 -9.13
C LYS A 100 -29.73 -5.21 -8.38
N ASP A 101 -30.36 -6.33 -8.72
CA ASP A 101 -29.93 -7.66 -8.29
C ASP A 101 -28.68 -8.11 -9.09
N LEU A 102 -27.64 -7.28 -9.08
CA LEU A 102 -26.38 -7.52 -9.76
C LEU A 102 -25.26 -7.53 -8.72
N THR A 103 -24.56 -8.67 -8.64
CA THR A 103 -23.38 -8.85 -7.80
C THR A 103 -22.25 -9.43 -8.65
N ILE A 104 -21.06 -8.84 -8.55
CA ILE A 104 -19.83 -9.35 -9.15
C ILE A 104 -18.97 -9.92 -8.03
N THR A 105 -18.60 -11.20 -8.14
CA THR A 105 -17.76 -11.89 -7.15
C THR A 105 -16.32 -12.00 -7.62
N ASN A 106 -15.38 -11.79 -6.71
CA ASN A 106 -13.95 -11.86 -6.97
C ASN A 106 -13.50 -13.30 -7.23
N LYS A 107 -13.15 -13.60 -8.48
CA LYS A 107 -12.65 -14.92 -8.89
C LYS A 107 -11.26 -15.25 -8.34
N HIS A 108 -10.50 -14.24 -7.92
CA HIS A 108 -9.15 -14.39 -7.40
C HIS A 108 -9.12 -14.50 -5.87
N PHE A 109 -10.29 -14.44 -5.21
CA PHE A 109 -10.40 -14.70 -3.79
C PHE A 109 -10.30 -16.20 -3.51
N SER A 110 -9.09 -16.68 -3.24
CA SER A 110 -8.89 -17.99 -2.65
C SER A 110 -9.21 -17.89 -1.16
N GLY A 111 -10.41 -18.27 -0.73
CA GLY A 111 -10.93 -18.14 0.65
C GLY A 111 -10.20 -18.96 1.74
N LYS A 112 -8.86 -18.99 1.72
CA LYS A 112 -8.01 -19.56 2.76
C LYS A 112 -7.00 -18.48 3.17
N ILE A 113 -7.27 -17.84 4.32
CA ILE A 113 -6.26 -17.13 5.10
C ILE A 113 -5.70 -18.11 6.13
#